data_AF-A0A842WPF2-F1
#
_entry.id   AF-A0A842WPF2-F1
#
_cell.length_a   1.000
_cell.length_b   1.000
_cell.length_c   1.000
_cell.angle_alpha   90.00
_cell.angle_beta   90.00
_cell.angle_gamma   90.00
#
_symmetry.space_group_name_H-M   'P 1'
#
loop_
_entity.id
_entity.type
_entity.pdbx_description
1 polymer ?
#
loop_
_entity_poly.entity_id
_entity_poly.type
_entity_poly.pdbx_seq_one_letter_code
_entity_poly.pdbx_strand_id
1 'polypeptide(L)' 'MGQKNIPIDSSTYEFLKSLKKPGESFSELILRLIRGYNDNILRHFGGWDLDDGEMDEIQASLKYGWSRWIG' A
#
# COMPACT_ATOMS: atom_id res chain seq x y z
N MET A 1 0.13 -18.16 18.80
CA MET A 1 0.05 -17.64 17.42
C MET A 1 1.43 -17.13 17.04
N GLY A 2 1.96 -17.49 15.86
CA GLY A 2 3.31 -17.09 15.48
C GLY A 2 3.39 -15.59 15.22
N GLN A 3 4.36 -14.92 15.85
CA GLN A 3 4.67 -13.53 15.54
C GLN A 3 5.55 -13.47 14.30
N LYS A 4 5.15 -12.68 13.31
CA LYS A 4 5.97 -12.36 12.14
C LYS A 4 6.40 -10.90 12.22
N ASN A 5 7.67 -10.64 11.98
CA ASN A 5 8.23 -9.30 11.97
C ASN A 5 8.51 -8.89 10.52
N ILE A 6 8.10 -7.68 10.15
CA ILE A 6 8.40 -7.07 8.86
C ILE A 6 9.47 -5.99 9.10
N PRO A 7 10.72 -6.20 8.66
CA PRO A 7 11.72 -5.16 8.75
C PRO A 7 11.37 -4.01 7.80
N ILE A 8 11.51 -2.79 8.28
CA ILE A 8 11.32 -1.56 7.49
C ILE A 8 12.48 -0.60 7.76
N ASP A 9 12.80 0.24 6.79
CA ASP A 9 13.80 1.28 6.98
C ASP A 9 13.26 2.42 7.86
N SER A 10 14.18 3.28 8.33
CA SER A 10 13.84 4.38 9.24
C SER A 10 12.90 5.41 8.62
N SER A 11 13.00 5.66 7.31
CA SER A 11 12.13 6.63 6.63
C SER A 11 10.69 6.12 6.55
N THR A 12 10.52 4.82 6.27
CA THR A 12 9.22 4.15 6.31
C THR A 12 8.63 4.17 7.72
N TYR A 13 9.44 3.92 8.75
CA TYR A 13 8.98 3.98 10.15
C TYR A 13 8.46 5.37 10.53
N GLU A 14 9.24 6.42 10.28
CA GLU A 14 8.82 7.79 10.63
C GLU A 14 7.60 8.24 9.83
N PHE A 15 7.48 7.82 8.57
CA PHE A 15 6.28 8.05 7.78
C PHE A 15 5.04 7.40 8.42
N LEU A 16 5.10 6.11 8.75
CA LEU A 16 3.99 5.40 9.41
C LEU A 16 3.64 6.03 10.76
N LYS A 17 4.64 6.47 11.53
CA LYS A 17 4.46 7.14 12.80
C LYS A 17 3.73 8.48 12.65
N SER A 18 4.00 9.23 11.58
CA SER A 18 3.31 10.50 11.28
C SER A 18 1.81 10.31 10.99
N LEU A 19 1.43 9.15 10.45
CA LEU A 19 0.04 8.80 10.11
C LEU A 19 -0.75 8.19 11.27
N LYS A 20 -0.06 7.83 12.36
CA LYS A 20 -0.61 7.06 13.48
C LYS A 20 -1.40 7.96 14.41
N LYS A 21 -2.65 7.58 14.70
CA LYS A 21 -3.52 8.34 15.61
C LYS A 21 -3.10 8.15 17.07
N PRO A 22 -3.48 9.07 17.98
CA PRO A 22 -3.31 8.88 19.42
C PRO A 22 -3.99 7.59 19.87
N GLY A 23 -3.26 6.75 20.63
CA GLY A 23 -3.77 5.47 21.13
C GLY A 23 -3.82 4.31 20.12
N GLU A 24 -3.66 4.54 18.82
CA GLU A 24 -3.71 3.50 17.78
C GLU A 24 -2.40 2.70 17.71
N SER A 25 -2.41 1.37 17.55
CA SER A 25 -1.19 0.59 17.30
C SER A 25 -0.75 0.62 15.83
N PHE A 26 0.49 0.26 15.52
CA PHE A 26 0.94 0.15 14.12
C PHE A 26 0.17 -0.91 13.33
N SER A 27 -0.25 -2.00 13.98
CA SER A 27 -1.10 -3.01 13.35
C SER A 27 -2.46 -2.43 12.94
N GLU A 28 -3.08 -1.63 13.81
CA GLU A 28 -4.34 -0.96 13.51
C GLU A 28 -4.18 0.11 12.43
N LEU A 29 -3.10 0.90 12.46
CA LEU A 29 -2.73 1.82 11.39
C LEU A 29 -2.69 1.10 10.04
N ILE A 30 -1.91 0.01 9.93
CA ILE A 30 -1.74 -0.75 8.68
C ILE A 30 -3.10 -1.26 8.19
N LEU A 31 -3.89 -1.88 9.07
CA LEU A 31 -5.22 -2.39 8.72
C LEU A 31 -6.17 -1.26 8.30
N ARG A 32 -6.12 -0.10 8.97
CA ARG A 32 -6.94 1.07 8.62
C ARG A 32 -6.56 1.63 7.26
N LEU A 33 -5.26 1.77 6.98
CA LEU A 33 -4.79 2.22 5.67
C LEU A 33 -5.25 1.25 4.59
N ILE A 34 -5.04 -0.05 4.77
CA ILE A 34 -5.47 -1.11 3.85
C ILE A 34 -6.98 -1.07 3.60
N ARG A 35 -7.80 -0.98 4.65
CA ARG A 35 -9.26 -0.93 4.54
C ARG A 35 -9.79 0.38 3.95
N GLY A 36 -9.03 1.46 4.05
CA GLY A 36 -9.34 2.75 3.45
C GLY A 36 -9.19 2.75 1.93
N TYR A 37 -8.38 1.84 1.38
CA TYR A 37 -8.35 1.55 -0.06
C TYR A 37 -9.52 0.62 -0.39
N ASN A 38 -10.57 1.17 -0.98
CA ASN A 38 -11.79 0.45 -1.38
C ASN A 38 -11.53 -0.57 -2.52
N ASP A 39 -10.34 -0.56 -3.11
CA ASP A 39 -9.86 -1.60 -4.00
C ASP A 39 -8.74 -2.39 -3.33
N ASN A 40 -9.13 -3.58 -2.87
CA ASN A 40 -8.40 -4.83 -2.93
C ASN A 40 -6.85 -4.72 -2.97
N ILE A 41 -6.23 -4.06 -1.98
CA ILE A 41 -4.77 -4.08 -1.85
C ILE A 41 -4.25 -5.52 -1.70
N LEU A 42 -5.13 -6.43 -1.27
CA LEU A 42 -4.92 -7.89 -1.23
C LEU A 42 -4.86 -8.55 -2.61
N ARG A 43 -5.40 -7.96 -3.69
CA ARG A 43 -5.12 -8.39 -5.08
C ARG A 43 -3.66 -8.18 -5.43
N HIS A 44 -3.05 -7.11 -4.92
CA HIS A 44 -1.66 -6.76 -5.23
C HIS A 44 -0.65 -7.30 -4.21
N PHE A 45 -1.09 -7.63 -2.99
CA PHE A 45 -0.25 -8.26 -1.97
C PHE A 45 -0.25 -9.78 -2.12
N GLY A 46 0.59 -10.29 -3.03
CA GLY A 46 0.99 -11.70 -3.04
C GLY A 46 0.81 -12.46 -4.35
N GLY A 47 0.26 -11.84 -5.40
CA GLY A 47 0.24 -12.40 -6.75
C GLY A 47 1.16 -11.62 -7.67
N TRP A 48 2.34 -12.16 -7.99
CA TRP A 48 3.06 -11.81 -9.23
C TRP A 48 2.60 -12.69 -10.40
N ASP A 49 1.39 -13.25 -10.28
CA ASP A 49 0.71 -14.02 -11.34
C ASP A 49 -0.34 -13.10 -11.98
N LEU A 50 0.11 -11.90 -12.36
CA LEU A 50 -0.71 -10.95 -13.10
C LEU A 50 -0.75 -11.42 -14.54
N ASP A 51 -1.94 -11.52 -15.12
CA ASP A 51 -2.02 -11.65 -16.57
C ASP A 51 -1.62 -10.32 -17.24
N ASP A 52 -1.28 -10.39 -18.54
CA ASP A 52 -0.83 -9.23 -19.31
C ASP A 52 -1.85 -8.08 -19.30
N GLY A 53 -3.15 -8.39 -19.20
CA GLY A 53 -4.23 -7.40 -19.14
C GLY A 53 -4.26 -6.64 -17.82
N GLU A 54 -4.11 -7.34 -16.69
CA GLU A 54 -4.03 -6.70 -15.37
C GLU A 54 -2.80 -5.78 -15.25
N MET A 55 -1.68 -6.16 -15.88
CA MET A 55 -0.48 -5.33 -15.95
C MET A 55 -0.69 -4.06 -16.79
N ASP A 56 -1.36 -4.18 -17.94
CA ASP A 56 -1.67 -3.05 -18.82
C ASP A 56 -2.57 -2.01 -18.14
N GLU A 57 -3.56 -2.45 -17.36
CA GLU A 57 -4.46 -1.56 -16.61
C GLU A 57 -3.70 -0.76 -15.54
N ILE A 58 -2.81 -1.44 -14.79
CA ILE A 58 -1.95 -0.78 -13.80
C ILE A 58 -1.05 0.25 -14.49
N GLN A 59 -0.41 -0.12 -15.60
CA GLN A 59 0.47 0.77 -16.34
C GLN A 59 -0.26 1.99 -16.90
N ALA A 60 -1.49 1.81 -17.40
CA ALA A 60 -2.32 2.91 -17.89
C ALA A 60 -2.70 3.88 -16.76
N SER A 61 -3.09 3.35 -15.59
CA SER A 61 -3.46 4.18 -14.43
C SER A 61 -2.28 5.02 -13.92
N LEU A 62 -1.07 4.45 -13.90
CA LEU A 62 0.16 5.15 -13.54
C LEU A 62 0.50 6.25 -14.55
N LYS A 63 0.47 5.95 -15.85
CA LYS A 63 0.73 6.95 -16.90
C LYS A 63 -0.25 8.13 -16.82
N TYR A 64 -1.53 7.84 -16.56
CA TYR A 64 -2.55 8.87 -16.43
C TYR A 64 -2.32 9.75 -15.19
N GLY A 65 -2.05 9.14 -14.03
CA GLY A 65 -1.75 9.85 -12.80
C GLY A 65 -0.51 10.74 -12.90
N TRP A 66 0.55 10.24 -13.55
CA TRP A 66 1.80 10.97 -13.75
C TRP A 66 1.66 12.11 -14.76
N SER A 67 0.90 11.92 -15.83
CA SER A 67 0.64 12.98 -16.84
C SER A 67 -0.11 14.17 -16.23
N ARG A 68 -0.98 13.92 -15.26
CA ARG A 68 -1.71 14.95 -14.51
C ARG A 68 -0.86 15.66 -13.45
N TRP A 69 0.27 15.09 -13.06
CA TRP A 69 1.16 15.64 -12.05
C TRP A 69 2.26 16.52 -12.65
N ILE A 70 2.61 16.30 -13.92
CA ILE A 70 3.70 16.99 -14.63
C ILE A 70 3.18 18.03 -15.64
N GLY A 71 1.87 18.04 -15.93
CA GLY A 71 1.18 19.07 -16.72
C GLY A 71 0.42 20.05 -15.84
#